data_AF-A0A4R8X830-F1
#
_entry.id   AF-A0A4R8X830-F1
#
_cell.length_a   1.000
_cell.length_b   1.000
_cell.length_c   1.000
_cell.angle_alpha   90.00
_cell.angle_beta   90.00
_cell.angle_gamma   90.00
#
_symmetry.space_group_name_H-M   'P 1'
#
loop_
_entity.id
_entity.type
_entity.pdbx_description
1 polymer ?
#
loop_
_entity_poly.entity_id
_entity_poly.type
_entity_poly.pdbx_seq_one_letter_code
_entity_poly.pdbx_strand_id
1 'polypeptide(L)'
;MLRFDRLLHRGFNNPGLPRANAEAIQERLTSVSGPHLNPELNMLVVAPDGDYAAYCGIWHEPGTTYALVEPVCTDPDHRRRGLGRAAVLEAARRCRDLGAQAAYVGSNQAFYSALGFTPHSNGIWWKL
;
A
#
# COMPACT_ATOMS: atom_id res chain seq x y z
N MET A 1 5.37 -14.60 6.85
CA MET A 1 4.26 -13.80 7.40
C MET A 1 4.69 -12.86 8.51
N LEU A 2 5.31 -13.35 9.59
CA LEU A 2 5.75 -12.53 10.75
C LEU A 2 6.44 -11.19 10.40
N ARG A 3 7.31 -11.16 9.38
CA ARG A 3 8.01 -9.93 8.95
C ARG A 3 7.10 -8.92 8.26
N PHE A 4 6.18 -9.38 7.41
CA PHE A 4 5.22 -8.52 6.73
C PHE A 4 4.17 -7.97 7.70
N ASP A 5 3.72 -8.80 8.63
CA ASP A 5 2.80 -8.37 9.68
C ASP A 5 3.47 -7.37 10.61
N ARG A 6 4.74 -7.59 10.98
CA ARG A 6 5.54 -6.62 11.73
C ARG A 6 5.67 -5.29 11.00
N LEU A 7 6.00 -5.30 9.70
CA LEU A 7 6.10 -4.08 8.90
C LEU A 7 4.77 -3.31 8.90
N LEU A 8 3.65 -3.94 8.58
CA LEU A 8 2.36 -3.24 8.56
C LEU A 8 1.97 -2.74 9.95
N HIS A 9 2.16 -3.55 11.00
CA HIS A 9 1.86 -3.17 12.38
C HIS A 9 2.65 -1.93 12.83
N ARG A 10 3.98 -1.96 12.66
CA ARG A 10 4.85 -0.83 13.03
C ARG A 10 4.68 0.36 12.10
N GLY A 11 4.50 0.10 10.81
CA GLY A 11 4.32 1.11 9.76
C GLY A 11 3.09 1.97 9.99
N PHE A 12 2.01 1.38 10.54
CA PHE A 12 0.80 2.08 10.98
C PHE A 12 0.86 2.64 12.40
N ASN A 13 2.03 2.53 13.08
CA ASN A 13 2.24 2.97 14.46
C ASN A 13 1.36 2.25 15.49
N ASN A 14 0.98 1.00 15.24
CA ASN A 14 0.28 0.21 16.25
C ASN A 14 1.24 -0.11 17.42
N PRO A 15 0.77 -0.02 18.68
CA PRO A 15 1.60 -0.34 19.83
C PRO A 15 1.88 -1.84 19.93
N GLY A 16 2.98 -2.21 20.59
CA GLY A 16 3.31 -3.60 20.88
C GLY A 16 3.64 -4.44 19.64
N LEU A 17 3.42 -5.75 19.76
CA LEU A 17 3.67 -6.72 18.69
C LEU A 17 2.38 -7.03 17.93
N PRO A 18 2.46 -7.37 16.62
CA PRO A 18 1.30 -7.85 15.88
C PRO A 18 0.75 -9.13 16.51
N ARG A 19 -0.55 -9.33 16.36
CA ARG A 19 -1.21 -10.60 16.71
C ARG A 19 -0.62 -11.71 15.84
N ALA A 20 -0.11 -12.76 16.48
CA ALA A 20 0.49 -13.92 15.81
C ALA A 20 -0.38 -15.19 15.98
N ASN A 21 -1.70 -15.04 15.92
CA ASN A 21 -2.65 -16.15 16.02
C ASN A 21 -3.24 -16.51 14.65
N ALA A 22 -3.84 -17.70 14.55
CA ALA A 22 -4.37 -18.23 13.28
C ALA A 22 -5.43 -17.32 12.64
N GLU A 23 -6.22 -16.62 13.45
CA GLU A 23 -7.21 -15.66 12.99
C GLU A 23 -6.55 -14.46 12.28
N ALA A 24 -5.55 -13.82 12.90
CA ALA A 24 -4.83 -12.69 12.29
C ALA A 24 -4.10 -13.09 10.99
N ILE A 25 -3.57 -14.32 10.97
CA ILE A 25 -3.00 -14.95 9.77
C ILE A 25 -4.06 -15.04 8.66
N GLN A 26 -5.25 -15.54 8.98
CA GLN A 26 -6.33 -15.71 8.02
C GLN A 26 -6.85 -14.36 7.52
N GLU A 27 -7.02 -13.37 8.40
CA GLU A 27 -7.38 -11.99 8.04
C GLU A 27 -6.40 -11.41 7.02
N ARG A 28 -5.09 -11.62 7.24
CA ARG A 28 -4.07 -11.16 6.29
C ARG A 28 -4.19 -11.84 4.94
N LEU A 29 -4.36 -13.16 4.91
CA LEU A 29 -4.54 -13.90 3.65
C LEU A 29 -5.78 -13.40 2.89
N THR A 30 -6.88 -13.17 3.59
CA THR A 30 -8.12 -12.64 3.00
C THR A 30 -7.94 -11.22 2.44
N SER A 31 -7.18 -10.36 3.14
CA SER A 31 -6.93 -8.98 2.67
C SER A 31 -6.16 -8.90 1.35
N VAL A 32 -5.54 -10.01 0.92
CA VAL A 32 -4.83 -10.15 -0.35
C VAL A 32 -5.41 -11.29 -1.19
N SER A 33 -6.74 -11.48 -1.16
CA SER A 33 -7.41 -12.51 -1.96
C SER A 33 -8.60 -11.97 -2.76
N GLY A 34 -8.66 -10.66 -3.01
CA GLY A 34 -9.74 -10.04 -3.78
C GLY A 34 -9.81 -10.57 -5.22
N PRO A 35 -10.99 -10.59 -5.86
CA PRO A 35 -11.12 -10.85 -7.29
C PRO A 35 -10.17 -9.96 -8.09
N HIS A 36 -9.58 -10.50 -9.16
CA HIS A 36 -8.64 -9.79 -10.03
C HIS A 36 -7.38 -9.25 -9.35
N LEU A 37 -7.05 -9.70 -8.13
CA LEU A 37 -5.78 -9.37 -7.50
C LEU A 37 -4.61 -9.77 -8.40
N ASN A 38 -3.72 -8.81 -8.63
CA ASN A 38 -2.42 -9.04 -9.23
C ASN A 38 -1.31 -8.72 -8.20
N PRO A 39 -0.71 -9.73 -7.54
CA PRO A 39 0.28 -9.49 -6.50
C PRO A 39 1.57 -8.83 -7.03
N GLU A 40 1.85 -8.94 -8.33
CA GLU A 40 3.04 -8.32 -8.97
C GLU A 40 2.97 -6.79 -9.01
N LEU A 41 1.81 -6.21 -8.70
CA LEU A 41 1.66 -4.75 -8.59
C LEU A 41 2.03 -4.23 -7.20
N ASN A 42 2.04 -5.09 -6.18
CA ASN A 42 2.36 -4.71 -4.81
C ASN A 42 3.87 -4.63 -4.60
N MET A 43 4.35 -3.53 -4.04
CA MET A 43 5.77 -3.28 -3.85
C MET A 43 6.17 -3.48 -2.40
N LEU A 44 7.13 -4.37 -2.17
CA LEU A 44 7.82 -4.55 -0.91
C LEU A 44 9.27 -4.09 -1.04
N VAL A 45 9.66 -3.13 -0.21
CA VAL A 45 11.06 -2.67 -0.12
C VAL A 45 11.74 -3.44 0.99
N VAL A 46 12.81 -4.16 0.63
CA VAL A 46 13.64 -4.91 1.56
C VAL A 46 14.93 -4.13 1.81
N ALA A 47 15.27 -3.89 3.08
CA ALA A 47 16.49 -3.24 3.48
C ALA A 47 17.71 -4.18 3.33
N PRO A 48 18.96 -3.65 3.30
CA PRO A 48 20.16 -4.48 3.11
C PRO A 48 20.38 -5.56 4.18
N ASP A 49 19.84 -5.35 5.38
CA ASP A 49 19.85 -6.32 6.49
C ASP A 49 18.77 -7.41 6.37
N GLY A 50 17.93 -7.34 5.32
CA GLY A 50 16.85 -8.28 5.06
C GLY A 50 15.53 -7.94 5.76
N ASP A 51 15.45 -6.81 6.47
CA ASP A 51 14.20 -6.33 7.08
C ASP A 51 13.27 -5.70 6.04
N TYR A 52 11.97 -5.80 6.29
CA TYR A 52 10.96 -5.22 5.42
C TYR A 52 10.75 -3.76 5.81
N ALA A 53 11.11 -2.84 4.91
CA ALA A 53 11.25 -1.42 5.23
C ALA A 53 10.03 -0.57 4.82
N ALA A 54 9.43 -0.88 3.68
CA ALA A 54 8.24 -0.19 3.19
C ALA A 54 7.38 -1.11 2.33
N TYR A 55 6.08 -0.83 2.31
CA TYR A 55 5.12 -1.54 1.48
C TYR A 55 4.18 -0.56 0.79
N CYS A 56 3.85 -0.85 -0.46
CA CYS A 56 2.76 -0.22 -1.20
C CYS A 56 1.90 -1.34 -1.79
N GLY A 57 0.69 -1.48 -1.28
CA GLY A 57 -0.38 -2.18 -1.96
C GLY A 57 -0.98 -1.29 -3.04
N ILE A 58 -1.33 -1.89 -4.17
CA ILE A 58 -2.06 -1.19 -5.24
C ILE A 58 -3.00 -2.18 -5.93
N TRP A 59 -4.18 -1.70 -6.29
CA TRP A 59 -5.21 -2.48 -6.97
C TRP A 59 -5.47 -1.85 -8.33
N HIS A 60 -5.39 -2.65 -9.39
CA HIS A 60 -5.75 -2.24 -10.74
C HIS A 60 -6.45 -3.39 -11.44
N GLU A 61 -7.75 -3.22 -11.68
CA GLU A 61 -8.57 -4.21 -12.37
C GLU A 61 -8.47 -4.02 -13.89
N PRO A 62 -8.29 -5.10 -14.67
CA PRO A 62 -8.25 -5.01 -16.12
C PRO A 62 -9.49 -4.30 -16.69
N GLY A 63 -9.26 -3.32 -17.57
CA GLY A 63 -10.34 -2.56 -18.22
C GLY A 63 -10.78 -1.30 -17.46
N THR A 64 -10.30 -1.08 -16.23
CA THR A 64 -10.47 0.19 -15.52
C THR A 64 -9.39 1.20 -15.94
N THR A 65 -9.63 2.49 -15.71
CA THR A 65 -8.70 3.57 -16.09
C THR A 65 -7.87 4.08 -14.91
N TYR A 66 -8.03 3.52 -13.71
CA TYR A 66 -7.35 3.99 -12.52
C TYR A 66 -6.90 2.85 -11.62
N ALA A 67 -5.88 3.11 -10.81
CA ALA A 67 -5.42 2.22 -9.76
C ALA A 67 -5.72 2.80 -8.37
N LEU A 68 -6.08 1.95 -7.41
CA LEU A 68 -6.28 2.33 -6.01
C LEU A 68 -5.03 1.98 -5.19
N VAL A 69 -4.41 2.98 -4.58
CA VAL A 69 -3.18 2.85 -3.77
C VAL A 69 -3.57 2.60 -2.32
N GLU A 70 -3.52 1.34 -1.88
CA GLU A 70 -3.65 0.97 -0.46
C GLU A 70 -3.25 -0.50 -0.17
N PRO A 71 -2.78 -0.79 1.06
CA PRO A 71 -2.24 0.15 2.04
C PRO A 71 -0.81 0.59 1.70
N VAL A 72 -0.39 1.75 2.21
CA VAL A 72 1.02 2.20 2.14
C VAL A 72 1.57 2.40 3.54
N CYS A 73 2.75 1.84 3.82
CA CYS A 73 3.44 2.06 5.08
C CYS A 73 4.96 2.05 4.92
N THR A 74 5.66 2.62 5.90
CA THR A 74 7.12 2.55 6.04
C THR A 74 7.43 2.37 7.51
N ASP A 75 8.25 1.36 7.83
CA ASP A 75 8.69 1.10 9.19
C ASP A 75 9.35 2.37 9.76
N PRO A 76 9.06 2.77 11.01
CA PRO A 76 9.60 3.98 11.62
C PRO A 76 11.11 4.11 11.51
N ASP A 77 11.85 3.01 11.59
CA ASP A 77 13.33 3.01 11.55
C ASP A 77 13.88 3.29 10.14
N HIS A 78 13.02 3.21 9.11
CA HIS A 78 13.37 3.42 7.70
C HIS A 78 12.68 4.64 7.06
N ARG A 79 11.97 5.46 7.85
CA ARG A 79 11.29 6.67 7.35
C ARG A 79 12.30 7.73 6.87
N ARG A 80 11.78 8.69 6.09
CA ARG A 80 12.55 9.83 5.54
C ARG A 80 13.71 9.48 4.59
N ARG A 81 13.75 8.23 4.09
CA ARG A 81 14.74 7.73 3.13
C ARG A 81 14.20 7.59 1.70
N GLY A 82 12.98 8.05 1.44
CA GLY A 82 12.34 7.96 0.12
C GLY A 82 11.76 6.58 -0.24
N LEU A 83 11.77 5.60 0.68
CA LEU A 83 11.37 4.21 0.39
C LEU A 83 9.88 4.07 0.04
N GLY A 84 8.99 4.68 0.83
CA GLY A 84 7.56 4.70 0.50
C GLY A 84 7.27 5.39 -0.83
N ARG A 85 8.02 6.46 -1.16
CA ARG A 85 7.92 7.13 -2.47
C ARG A 85 8.30 6.20 -3.61
N ALA A 86 9.44 5.50 -3.48
CA ALA A 86 9.89 4.55 -4.47
C ALA A 86 8.88 3.42 -4.69
N ALA A 87 8.32 2.87 -3.60
CA ALA A 87 7.32 1.82 -3.65
C ALA A 87 6.05 2.27 -4.40
N VAL A 88 5.48 3.44 -4.06
CA VAL A 88 4.27 3.97 -4.70
C VAL A 88 4.49 4.26 -6.18
N LEU A 89 5.62 4.91 -6.53
CA LEU A 89 5.89 5.29 -7.92
C LEU A 89 6.16 4.07 -8.82
N GLU A 90 6.86 3.04 -8.32
CA GLU A 90 7.07 1.80 -9.07
C GLU A 90 5.75 1.03 -9.25
N ALA A 91 4.93 0.92 -8.20
CA ALA A 91 3.62 0.29 -8.26
C ALA A 91 2.72 1.00 -9.30
N ALA A 92 2.63 2.33 -9.24
CA ALA A 92 1.86 3.14 -10.17
C ALA A 92 2.40 3.03 -11.62
N ARG A 93 3.72 2.96 -11.80
CA ARG A 93 4.35 2.74 -13.11
C ARG A 93 3.92 1.41 -13.73
N ARG A 94 3.89 0.33 -12.95
CA ARG A 94 3.40 -0.98 -13.42
C ARG A 94 1.92 -0.94 -13.77
N CYS A 95 1.08 -0.29 -12.97
CA CYS A 95 -0.32 -0.11 -13.30
C CYS A 95 -0.52 0.67 -14.60
N ARG A 96 0.28 1.72 -14.83
CA ARG A 96 0.27 2.49 -16.09
C ARG A 96 0.62 1.61 -17.28
N ASP A 97 1.62 0.73 -17.15
CA ASP A 97 2.00 -0.20 -18.20
C ASP A 97 0.89 -1.23 -18.50
N LEU A 98 -0.08 -1.41 -17.59
CA LEU A 98 -1.30 -2.21 -17.78
C LEU A 98 -2.55 -1.39 -18.19
N GLY A 99 -2.39 -0.10 -18.49
CA GLY A 99 -3.45 0.76 -19.00
C GLY A 99 -4.07 1.76 -18.00
N ALA A 100 -3.60 1.79 -16.75
CA ALA A 100 -4.03 2.81 -15.80
C ALA A 100 -3.63 4.21 -16.30
N GLN A 101 -4.55 5.15 -16.25
CA GLN A 101 -4.32 6.56 -16.60
C GLN A 101 -4.11 7.43 -15.35
N ALA A 102 -4.61 6.99 -14.20
CA ALA A 102 -4.50 7.69 -12.92
C ALA A 102 -4.30 6.73 -11.75
N ALA A 103 -3.82 7.27 -10.62
CA ALA A 103 -3.79 6.58 -9.34
C ALA A 103 -4.57 7.39 -8.31
N TYR A 104 -5.38 6.72 -7.51
CA TYR A 104 -6.21 7.29 -6.47
C TYR A 104 -5.77 6.78 -5.10
N VAL A 105 -5.87 7.62 -4.08
CA VAL A 105 -5.62 7.25 -2.68
C VAL A 105 -6.63 7.95 -1.77
N GLY A 106 -7.19 7.21 -0.82
CA GLY A 106 -8.11 7.73 0.20
C GLY A 106 -7.39 8.47 1.33
N SER A 107 -6.44 9.36 1.03
CA SER A 107 -5.65 10.06 2.04
C SER A 107 -5.23 11.46 1.60
N ASN A 108 -5.20 12.41 2.55
CA ASN A 108 -4.74 13.79 2.36
C ASN A 108 -3.36 14.05 3.00
N GLN A 109 -2.62 13.01 3.39
CA GLN A 109 -1.30 13.18 3.99
C GLN A 109 -0.35 13.89 3.02
N ALA A 110 0.46 14.84 3.53
CA ALA A 110 1.45 15.59 2.75
C ALA A 110 2.45 14.71 1.97
N PHE A 111 2.61 13.46 2.39
CA PHE A 111 3.33 12.42 1.65
C PHE A 111 2.85 12.33 0.19
N TYR A 112 1.54 12.19 -0.04
CA TYR A 112 0.99 12.01 -1.39
C TYR A 112 1.09 13.28 -2.22
N SER A 113 0.88 14.46 -1.62
CA SER A 113 1.09 15.74 -2.32
C SER A 113 2.53 15.90 -2.80
N ALA A 114 3.52 15.46 -2.02
CA ALA A 114 4.93 15.47 -2.43
C ALA A 114 5.25 14.49 -3.58
N LEU A 115 4.35 13.53 -3.87
CA LEU A 115 4.44 12.62 -5.01
C LEU A 115 3.71 13.15 -6.26
N GLY A 116 3.04 14.30 -6.16
CA GLY A 116 2.24 14.88 -7.24
C GLY A 116 0.76 14.50 -7.22
N PHE A 117 0.28 13.79 -6.18
CA PHE A 117 -1.16 13.60 -5.99
C PHE A 117 -1.80 14.93 -5.62
N THR A 118 -2.84 15.32 -6.37
CA THR A 118 -3.64 16.51 -6.09
C THR A 118 -4.99 16.11 -5.50
N PRO A 119 -5.54 16.86 -4.52
CA PRO A 119 -6.89 16.61 -4.03
C PRO A 119 -7.91 16.55 -5.17
N HIS A 120 -8.77 15.54 -5.17
CA HIS A 120 -9.80 15.35 -6.18
C HIS A 120 -11.14 14.97 -5.53
N SER A 121 -12.11 15.90 -5.56
CA SER A 121 -13.45 15.81 -4.96
C SER A 121 -13.50 15.57 -3.44
N ASN A 122 -14.50 16.14 -2.75
CA ASN A 122 -14.72 15.90 -1.32
C ASN A 122 -15.55 14.61 -1.15
N GLY A 123 -14.93 13.50 -0.77
CA GLY A 123 -15.64 12.23 -0.53
C GLY A 123 -16.35 12.20 0.82
N ILE A 124 -17.62 11.75 0.81
CA ILE A 124 -18.31 10.77 1.70
C ILE A 124 -19.80 10.84 1.32
N TRP A 125 -20.36 9.80 0.67
CA TRP A 125 -21.81 9.62 0.57
C TRP A 125 -22.22 8.16 0.45
N TRP A 126 -23.18 7.76 1.28
CA TRP A 126 -24.06 6.61 1.12
C TRP A 126 -25.49 7.16 1.07
N LYS A 127 -26.27 6.80 0.05
CA LYS A 127 -27.74 6.72 0.17
C LYS A 127 -28.27 5.52 -0.62
N LEU A 128 -29.26 4.85 -0.05
CA LEU A 128 -30.01 3.75 -0.69
C LEU A 128 -30.76 4.25 -1.93
#